data_AF-A0A7X5RC06-F1
#
_entry.id   AF-A0A7X5RC06-F1
#
_cell.length_a   1.000
_cell.length_b   1.000
_cell.length_c   1.000
_cell.angle_alpha   90.00
_cell.angle_beta   90.00
_cell.angle_gamma   90.00
#
_symmetry.space_group_name_H-M   'P 1'
#
loop_
_entity.id
_entity.type
_entity.pdbx_description
1 polymer ?
#
loop_
_entity_poly.entity_id
_entity_poly.type
_entity_poly.pdbx_seq_one_letter_code
_entity_poly.pdbx_strand_id
1 'polypeptide(L)'
;MAQGMYFKRSIKYRSVREGVKAVMGGKVLEYEAKTIRREGIKQGIEQGIEQGIEGTVSILKNLGVPPQTILVKIQEQYHLSPEASEKYL
;
A
#
# COMPACT_ATOMS: atom_id res chain seq x y z
N MET A 1 -2.02 55.36 -19.45
CA MET A 1 -2.07 54.79 -18.07
C MET A 1 -2.61 53.36 -18.00
N ALA A 2 -3.58 52.96 -18.84
CA ALA A 2 -4.17 51.61 -18.80
C ALA A 2 -3.16 50.47 -19.07
N GLN A 3 -2.25 50.63 -20.05
CA GLN A 3 -1.34 49.58 -20.52
C GLN A 3 -0.36 49.07 -19.44
N GLY A 4 0.14 49.97 -18.57
CA GLY A 4 0.98 49.60 -17.43
C GLY A 4 0.22 48.86 -16.32
N MET A 5 -1.08 49.10 -16.18
CA MET A 5 -1.94 48.41 -15.22
C MET A 5 -2.23 46.97 -15.64
N TYR A 6 -2.46 46.73 -16.94
CA TYR A 6 -2.62 45.38 -17.49
C TYR A 6 -1.31 44.56 -17.41
N PHE A 7 -0.16 45.19 -17.64
CA PHE A 7 1.15 44.54 -17.52
C PHE A 7 1.48 44.10 -16.08
N LYS A 8 1.20 44.94 -15.08
CA LYS A 8 1.39 44.53 -13.66
C LYS A 8 0.49 43.35 -13.27
N ARG A 9 -0.74 43.29 -13.80
CA ARG A 9 -1.70 42.23 -13.48
C ARG A 9 -1.30 40.88 -14.10
N SER A 10 -0.74 40.89 -15.31
CA SER A 10 -0.26 39.68 -15.97
C SER A 10 0.98 39.09 -15.29
N ILE A 11 1.93 39.93 -14.83
CA ILE A 11 3.08 39.48 -14.04
C ILE A 11 2.61 38.85 -12.72
N LYS A 12 1.70 39.50 -12.00
CA LYS A 12 1.16 38.96 -10.74
C LYS A 12 0.50 37.59 -10.94
N TYR A 13 -0.29 37.43 -12.01
CA TYR A 13 -0.93 36.14 -12.33
C TYR A 13 0.10 35.05 -12.65
N ARG A 14 1.15 35.38 -13.41
CA ARG A 14 2.24 34.45 -13.71
C ARG A 14 2.97 33.98 -12.45
N SER A 15 3.32 34.90 -11.55
CA SER A 15 4.00 34.57 -10.29
C SER A 15 3.14 33.70 -9.37
N VAL A 16 1.82 33.97 -9.29
CA VAL A 16 0.89 33.12 -8.53
C VAL A 16 0.80 31.73 -9.16
N ARG A 17 0.70 31.64 -10.50
CA ARG A 17 0.66 30.36 -11.22
C ARG A 17 1.92 29.53 -11.00
N GLU A 18 3.10 30.17 -11.09
CA GLU A 18 4.40 29.53 -10.86
C GLU A 18 4.55 29.08 -9.40
N GLY A 19 4.14 29.90 -8.42
CA GLY A 19 4.15 29.54 -7.01
C GLY A 19 3.21 28.37 -6.67
N VAL A 20 1.99 28.37 -7.21
CA VAL A 20 1.03 27.26 -7.03
C VAL A 20 1.57 25.99 -7.70
N LYS A 21 2.15 26.08 -8.90
CA LYS A 21 2.75 24.91 -9.58
C LYS A 21 3.91 24.31 -8.78
N ALA A 22 4.78 25.14 -8.20
CA ALA A 22 5.89 24.67 -7.37
C ALA A 22 5.41 24.01 -6.07
N VAL A 23 4.47 24.64 -5.36
CA VAL A 23 3.93 24.11 -4.09
C VAL A 23 3.06 22.86 -4.32
N MET A 24 2.19 22.87 -5.33
CA MET A 24 1.35 21.71 -5.66
C MET A 24 2.19 20.55 -6.19
N GLY A 25 3.22 20.80 -6.99
CA GLY A 25 4.17 19.75 -7.40
C GLY A 25 4.85 19.09 -6.20
N GLY A 26 5.37 19.88 -5.25
CA GLY A 26 5.96 19.35 -4.03
C GLY A 26 4.98 18.58 -3.14
N LYS A 27 3.77 19.12 -2.92
CA LYS A 27 2.74 18.46 -2.10
C LYS A 27 2.16 17.19 -2.74
N VAL A 28 1.96 17.17 -4.07
CA VAL A 28 1.47 15.99 -4.79
C VAL A 28 2.52 14.87 -4.74
N LEU A 29 3.79 15.18 -4.99
CA LEU A 29 4.87 14.20 -4.89
C LEU A 29 5.00 13.62 -3.47
N GLU A 30 4.85 14.45 -2.44
CA GLU A 30 4.88 13.98 -1.05
C GLU A 30 3.69 13.05 -0.73
N TYR A 31 2.50 13.36 -1.26
CA TYR A 31 1.31 12.53 -1.09
C TYR A 31 1.42 11.19 -1.82
N GLU A 32 1.89 11.20 -3.07
CA GLU A 32 2.14 9.99 -3.85
C GLU A 32 3.21 9.13 -3.18
N ALA A 33 4.32 9.71 -2.74
CA ALA A 33 5.37 8.98 -2.02
C ALA A 33 4.86 8.36 -0.71
N LYS A 34 4.03 9.08 0.05
CA LYS A 34 3.37 8.54 1.26
C LYS A 34 2.43 7.39 0.93
N THR A 35 1.72 7.47 -0.19
CA THR A 35 0.79 6.44 -0.65
C THR A 35 1.55 5.18 -1.06
N ILE A 36 2.56 5.32 -1.91
CA ILE A 36 3.45 4.22 -2.34
C ILE A 36 4.09 3.53 -1.12
N ARG A 37 4.60 4.30 -0.16
CA ARG A 37 5.18 3.72 1.06
C ARG A 37 4.15 2.92 1.87
N ARG A 38 2.93 3.42 2.02
CA ARG A 38 1.86 2.71 2.75
C ARG A 38 1.45 1.43 2.03
N GLU A 39 1.32 1.48 0.71
CA GLU A 39 1.02 0.31 -0.11
C GLU A 39 2.13 -0.74 -0.02
N GLY A 40 3.39 -0.33 -0.11
CA GLY A 40 4.54 -1.23 0.05
C GLY A 40 4.58 -1.90 1.43
N ILE A 41 4.27 -1.16 2.50
CA ILE A 41 4.16 -1.75 3.85
C ILE A 41 3.01 -2.76 3.91
N LYS A 42 1.83 -2.41 3.36
CA LYS A 42 0.68 -3.31 3.33
C LYS A 42 1.00 -4.60 2.58
N GLN A 43 1.57 -4.49 1.38
CA GLN A 43 1.99 -5.63 0.56
C GLN A 43 3.03 -6.49 1.29
N GLY A 44 4.03 -5.87 1.93
CA GLY A 44 5.04 -6.60 2.69
C GLY A 44 4.47 -7.38 3.88
N ILE A 45 3.48 -6.80 4.59
CA ILE A 45 2.78 -7.48 5.69
C ILE A 45 1.97 -8.66 5.14
N GLU A 46 1.20 -8.45 4.06
CA GLU A 46 0.39 -9.51 3.44
C GLU A 46 1.28 -10.68 2.96
N GLN A 47 2.38 -10.39 2.26
CA GLN A 47 3.34 -11.40 1.82
C GLN A 47 4.02 -12.13 2.98
N GLY A 48 4.40 -11.40 4.04
CA GLY A 48 5.04 -12.00 5.22
C GLY A 48 4.11 -12.95 5.97
N ILE A 49 2.83 -12.60 6.09
CA ILE A 49 1.81 -13.48 6.68
C ILE A 49 1.63 -14.73 5.82
N GLU A 50 1.51 -14.57 4.50
CA GLU A 50 1.35 -15.69 3.57
C GLU A 50 2.52 -16.68 3.62
N GLN A 51 3.76 -16.19 3.53
CA GLN A 51 4.97 -17.01 3.65
C GLN A 51 5.08 -17.70 5.02
N GLY A 52 4.68 -17.01 6.10
CA GLY A 52 4.67 -17.58 7.45
C GLY A 52 3.70 -18.76 7.59
N ILE A 53 2.50 -18.65 7.00
CA ILE A 53 1.52 -19.73 6.98
C ILE A 53 2.06 -20.91 6.16
N GLU A 54 2.55 -20.67 4.94
CA GLU A 54 3.12 -21.71 4.07
C GLU A 54 4.28 -22.47 4.74
N GLY A 55 5.20 -21.73 5.36
CA GLY A 55 6.33 -22.31 6.09
C GLY A 55 5.86 -23.20 7.25
N THR A 56 4.87 -22.73 8.01
CA THR A 56 4.29 -23.50 9.13
C THR A 56 3.60 -24.77 8.63
N VAL A 57 2.80 -24.68 7.56
CA VAL A 57 2.14 -25.84 6.95
C VAL A 57 3.15 -26.86 6.47
N SER A 58 4.22 -26.41 5.79
CA SER A 58 5.29 -27.29 5.31
C SER A 58 5.95 -28.06 6.46
N ILE A 59 6.29 -27.37 7.55
CA ILE A 59 6.85 -28.01 8.75
C ILE A 59 5.88 -29.05 9.34
N LEU A 60 4.60 -28.69 9.49
CA LEU A 60 3.59 -29.59 10.07
C LEU A 60 3.35 -30.84 9.20
N LYS A 61 3.33 -30.68 7.87
CA LYS A 61 3.25 -31.80 6.91
C LYS A 61 4.45 -32.73 7.07
N ASN A 62 5.66 -32.17 7.16
CA ASN A 62 6.89 -32.96 7.35
C ASN A 62 6.93 -33.70 8.69
N LEU A 63 6.27 -33.16 9.72
CA LEU A 63 6.10 -33.82 11.02
C LEU A 63 4.97 -34.87 11.04
N GLY A 64 4.31 -35.10 9.90
CA GLY A 64 3.24 -36.10 9.77
C GLY A 64 1.90 -35.67 10.35
N VAL A 65 1.69 -34.36 10.59
CA VAL A 65 0.40 -33.85 11.06
C VAL A 65 -0.64 -33.98 9.94
N PRO A 66 -1.83 -34.51 10.22
CA PRO A 66 -2.87 -34.64 9.19
C PRO A 66 -3.27 -33.29 8.58
N PRO A 67 -3.44 -33.20 7.25
CA PRO A 67 -3.81 -31.95 6.57
C PRO A 67 -5.06 -31.28 7.15
N GLN A 68 -6.06 -32.07 7.54
CA GLN A 68 -7.30 -31.58 8.14
C GLN A 68 -7.05 -30.87 9.47
N THR A 69 -6.12 -31.38 10.28
CA THR A 69 -5.74 -30.75 11.56
C THR A 69 -5.01 -29.44 11.31
N ILE A 70 -4.11 -29.42 10.32
CA ILE A 70 -3.39 -28.19 9.93
C ILE A 70 -4.39 -27.12 9.48
N LEU A 71 -5.34 -27.50 8.62
CA LEU A 71 -6.33 -26.58 8.05
C LEU A 71 -7.24 -25.97 9.12
N VAL A 72 -7.73 -26.76 10.08
CA VAL A 72 -8.47 -26.22 11.23
C VAL A 72 -7.61 -25.26 12.05
N LYS A 73 -6.34 -25.59 12.31
CA LYS A 73 -5.45 -24.75 13.12
C LYS A 73 -5.13 -23.41 12.46
N ILE A 74 -4.90 -23.38 11.15
CA ILE A 74 -4.65 -22.11 10.44
C ILE A 74 -5.92 -21.26 10.33
N GLN A 75 -7.10 -21.88 10.18
CA GLN A 75 -8.38 -21.16 10.21
C GLN A 75 -8.61 -20.49 11.57
N GLU A 76 -8.42 -21.22 12.67
CA GLU A 76 -8.55 -20.70 14.03
C GLU A 76 -7.55 -19.57 14.31
N GLN A 77 -6.26 -19.79 13.99
CA GLN A 77 -5.19 -18.86 14.34
C GLN A 77 -5.26 -17.55 13.54
N TYR A 78 -5.56 -17.65 12.24
CA TYR A 78 -5.53 -16.52 11.31
C TYR A 78 -6.93 -16.02 10.93
N HIS A 79 -7.99 -16.57 11.54
CA HIS A 79 -9.39 -16.23 11.26
C HIS A 79 -9.75 -16.34 9.77
N LEU A 80 -9.20 -17.37 9.10
CA LEU A 80 -9.42 -17.59 7.68
C LEU A 80 -10.75 -18.31 7.44
N SER A 81 -11.42 -17.99 6.33
CA SER A 81 -12.54 -18.78 5.87
C SER A 81 -12.06 -20.16 5.37
N PRO A 82 -12.95 -21.16 5.28
CA PRO A 82 -12.63 -22.45 4.69
C PRO A 82 -12.00 -22.32 3.31
N GLU A 83 -12.60 -21.52 2.43
CA GLU A 83 -12.13 -21.31 1.06
C GLU A 83 -10.75 -20.65 1.02
N ALA A 84 -10.50 -19.67 1.91
CA ALA A 84 -9.21 -19.00 1.99
C ALA A 84 -8.10 -19.92 2.53
N SER A 85 -8.45 -20.91 3.36
CA SER A 85 -7.50 -21.84 3.95
C SER A 85 -7.09 -22.98 3.02
N GLU A 86 -7.94 -23.34 2.04
CA GLU A 86 -7.66 -24.42 1.08
C GLU A 86 -6.40 -24.16 0.26
N LYS A 87 -6.09 -22.89 -0.05
CA LYS A 87 -4.89 -22.54 -0.84
C LYS A 87 -3.56 -22.95 -0.19
N TYR A 88 -3.57 -23.25 1.11
CA TYR A 88 -2.36 -23.58 1.86
C TYR A 88 -2.10 -25.09 1.98
N LEU A 89 -3.08 -25.94 1.63
CA LEU A 89 -2.92 -27.39 1.65
C LEU A 89 -2.56 -27.97 0.28
#